data_AF-A0AB36FK35-F1
#
_entry.id   AF-A0AB36FK35-F1
#
_cell.length_a   1.000
_cell.length_b   1.000
_cell.length_c   1.000
_cell.angle_alpha   90.00
_cell.angle_beta   90.00
_cell.angle_gamma   90.00
#
_symmetry.space_group_name_H-M   'P 1'
#
loop_
_entity.id
_entity.type
_entity.pdbx_description
1 polymer ?
#
loop_
_entity_poly.entity_id
_entity_poly.type
_entity_poly.pdbx_seq_one_letter_code
_entity_poly.pdbx_strand_id
1 'polypeptide(L)'
;MQKNITRAVLKERLNTLPGLLQLERRMDRNKVEEIHRVNSEIRCKFLSEVFGGRTVNCHITTDFVVMCQDMDDVAQVKAQLKSMGFKNVHTYHPLIHAGGTESRRDPENPYAVNVSSVDDLIIGKTAEKHMQILKNALQPLIDDVCFIYAYGGQISVRFGELASAQALDKFLKEVFSRADEEKAFSGSSLIRPHSLDTWTVDYQLKP
;
A
#
# COMPACT_ATOMS: atom_id res chain seq x y z
N MET A 1 4.38 -22.69 18.79
CA MET A 1 3.19 -21.99 18.27
C MET A 1 3.43 -20.49 18.30
N GLN A 2 3.76 -19.87 17.17
CA GLN A 2 3.68 -18.41 17.07
C GLN A 2 2.19 -18.04 17.12
N LYS A 3 1.80 -17.21 18.09
CA LYS A 3 0.45 -16.62 18.12
C LYS A 3 0.26 -15.86 16.81
N ASN A 4 -0.87 -16.03 16.13
CA ASN A 4 -1.21 -15.24 14.94
C ASN A 4 -1.11 -13.74 15.28
N ILE A 5 -0.09 -13.07 14.73
CA ILE A 5 0.11 -11.63 14.91
C ILE A 5 -0.85 -10.94 13.94
N THR A 6 -1.83 -10.18 14.44
CA THR A 6 -2.68 -9.37 13.57
C THR A 6 -2.00 -8.03 13.25
N ARG A 7 -2.50 -7.31 12.24
CA ARG A 7 -2.02 -5.97 11.87
C ARG A 7 -2.08 -4.98 13.03
N ALA A 8 -3.17 -4.99 13.80
CA ALA A 8 -3.32 -4.11 14.97
C ALA A 8 -2.26 -4.43 16.04
N VAL A 9 -2.05 -5.72 16.32
CA VAL A 9 -1.04 -6.17 17.28
C VAL A 9 0.37 -5.87 16.78
N LEU A 10 0.65 -6.04 15.48
CA LEU A 10 1.94 -5.72 14.90
C LEU A 10 2.23 -4.22 15.03
N LYS A 11 1.24 -3.38 14.70
CA LYS A 11 1.33 -1.92 14.80
C LYS A 11 1.60 -1.47 16.24
N GLU A 12 0.86 -2.03 17.20
CA GLU A 12 1.08 -1.73 18.62
C GLU A 12 2.50 -2.13 19.05
N ARG A 13 2.91 -3.37 18.75
CA ARG A 13 4.25 -3.86 19.10
C ARG A 13 5.36 -2.98 18.54
N LEU A 14 5.29 -2.59 17.26
CA LEU A 14 6.28 -1.72 16.61
C LEU A 14 6.44 -0.34 17.28
N ASN A 15 5.44 0.10 18.04
CA ASN A 15 5.46 1.36 18.78
C ASN A 15 5.86 1.18 20.26
N THR A 16 5.90 -0.06 20.76
CA THR A 16 6.20 -0.38 22.17
C THR A 16 7.39 -1.33 22.32
N LEU A 17 8.21 -1.50 21.28
CA LEU A 17 9.42 -2.33 21.35
C LEU A 17 10.38 -1.78 22.44
N PRO A 18 11.01 -2.65 23.24
CA PRO A 18 12.05 -2.24 24.17
C PRO A 18 13.20 -1.52 23.44
N GLY A 19 13.70 -0.43 24.02
CA GLY A 19 14.82 0.34 23.48
C GLY A 19 14.44 1.43 22.47
N LEU A 20 13.15 1.58 22.13
CA LEU A 20 12.71 2.72 21.32
C LEU A 20 12.95 4.04 22.05
N LEU A 21 13.57 4.98 21.34
CA LEU A 21 13.83 6.35 21.79
C LEU A 21 12.65 7.26 21.44
N GLN A 22 12.33 8.18 22.34
CA GLN A 22 11.23 9.13 22.18
C GLN A 22 11.70 10.43 21.50
N LEU A 23 10.85 10.98 20.64
CA LEU A 23 11.09 12.30 20.07
C LEU A 23 10.61 13.39 21.02
N GLU A 24 11.52 14.24 21.48
CA GLU A 24 11.20 15.42 22.29
C GLU A 24 10.95 16.67 21.44
N ARG A 25 10.20 17.62 22.01
CA ARG A 25 9.98 18.92 21.34
C ARG A 25 11.29 19.70 21.29
N ARG A 26 11.56 20.35 20.14
CA ARG A 26 12.71 21.25 19.92
C ARG A 26 14.09 20.56 20.00
N MET A 27 14.18 19.29 19.61
CA MET A 27 15.48 18.65 19.42
C MET A 27 16.22 19.17 18.19
N ASP A 28 17.55 19.09 18.24
CA ASP A 28 18.39 19.31 17.06
C ASP A 28 18.20 18.20 16.02
N ARG A 29 18.46 18.55 14.76
CA ARG A 29 18.25 17.66 13.62
C ARG A 29 19.09 16.38 13.70
N ASN A 30 20.32 16.46 14.19
CA ASN A 30 21.23 15.31 14.27
C ASN A 30 20.71 14.26 15.26
N LYS A 31 20.21 14.70 16.42
CA LYS A 31 19.55 13.81 17.39
C LYS A 31 18.27 13.20 16.84
N VAL A 32 17.47 13.96 16.09
CA VAL A 32 16.27 13.41 15.43
C VAL A 32 16.65 12.31 14.44
N GLU A 33 17.66 12.54 13.59
CA GLU A 33 18.16 11.55 12.63
C GLU A 33 18.74 10.31 13.34
N GLU A 34 19.48 10.49 14.44
CA GLU A 34 19.99 9.39 15.26
C GLU A 34 18.86 8.55 15.88
N ILE A 35 17.85 9.18 16.48
CA ILE A 35 16.67 8.51 17.04
C ILE A 35 15.94 7.72 15.95
N HIS A 36 15.76 8.31 14.76
CA HIS A 36 15.15 7.61 13.64
C HIS A 36 15.95 6.39 13.21
N ARG A 37 17.28 6.50 13.13
CA ARG A 37 18.16 5.37 12.79
C ARG A 37 18.04 4.24 13.81
N VAL A 38 18.20 4.54 15.10
CA VAL A 38 18.12 3.53 16.19
C VAL A 38 16.74 2.87 16.23
N ASN A 39 15.67 3.65 16.14
CA ASN A 39 14.30 3.11 16.14
C ASN A 39 14.02 2.25 14.91
N SER A 40 14.55 2.65 13.74
CA SER A 40 14.43 1.84 12.52
C SER A 40 15.16 0.50 12.67
N GLU A 41 16.39 0.50 13.19
CA GLU A 41 17.17 -0.73 13.44
C GLU A 41 16.44 -1.72 14.36
N ILE A 42 15.87 -1.23 15.47
CA ILE A 42 15.10 -2.05 16.41
C ILE A 42 13.86 -2.66 15.73
N ARG A 43 13.12 -1.86 14.96
CA ARG A 43 11.92 -2.32 14.24
C ARG A 43 12.26 -3.31 13.13
N CYS A 44 13.29 -3.03 12.34
CA CYS A 44 13.75 -3.92 11.28
C CYS A 44 14.15 -5.28 11.83
N LYS A 45 14.87 -5.33 12.95
CA LYS A 45 15.24 -6.58 13.60
C LYS A 45 14.02 -7.40 14.02
N PHE A 46 13.06 -6.75 14.69
CA PHE A 46 11.83 -7.43 15.11
C PHE A 46 11.00 -7.92 13.91
N LEU A 47 10.85 -7.11 12.86
CA LEU A 47 10.12 -7.54 11.66
C LEU A 47 10.85 -8.65 10.91
N SER A 48 12.18 -8.61 10.85
CA SER A 48 12.97 -9.69 10.28
C SER A 48 12.63 -11.03 10.96
N GLU A 49 12.56 -11.06 12.30
CA GLU A 49 12.14 -12.25 13.05
C GLU A 49 10.70 -12.69 12.71
N VAL A 50 9.77 -11.74 12.54
CA VAL A 50 8.37 -12.02 12.14
C VAL A 50 8.29 -12.62 10.73
N PHE A 51 9.15 -12.18 9.81
CA PHE A 51 9.21 -12.64 8.43
C PHE A 51 10.34 -13.67 8.20
N GLY A 52 10.67 -14.47 9.21
CA GLY A 52 11.54 -15.64 9.06
C GLY A 52 13.01 -15.33 8.77
N GLY A 53 13.51 -14.19 9.25
CA GLY A 53 14.90 -13.75 9.08
C GLY A 53 15.16 -12.96 7.80
N ARG A 54 14.13 -12.62 7.02
CA ARG A 54 14.27 -11.81 5.80
C ARG A 54 14.80 -10.42 6.10
N THR A 55 15.48 -9.82 5.13
CA THR A 55 15.87 -8.41 5.18
C THR A 55 14.61 -7.54 5.15
N VAL A 56 14.49 -6.62 6.11
CA VAL A 56 13.37 -5.68 6.20
C VAL A 56 13.91 -4.27 6.35
N ASN A 57 13.29 -3.33 5.64
CA ASN A 57 13.53 -1.90 5.78
C ASN A 57 12.29 -1.23 6.35
N CYS A 58 12.45 -0.44 7.42
CA CYS A 58 11.35 0.33 8.02
C CYS A 58 11.45 1.81 7.64
N HIS A 59 10.30 2.41 7.40
CA HIS A 59 10.18 3.86 7.43
C HIS A 59 10.03 4.35 8.89
N ILE A 60 10.02 5.67 9.08
CA ILE A 60 9.81 6.28 10.41
C ILE A 60 8.47 5.85 11.03
N THR A 61 7.50 5.51 10.18
CA THR A 61 6.15 5.06 10.53
C THR A 61 6.09 3.53 10.68
N THR A 62 4.88 2.97 10.70
CA THR A 62 4.64 1.53 10.69
C THR A 62 4.59 0.92 9.28
N ASP A 63 5.06 1.67 8.29
CA ASP A 63 5.24 1.21 6.91
C ASP A 63 6.62 0.58 6.78
N PHE A 64 6.69 -0.55 6.08
CA PHE A 64 7.93 -1.31 5.95
C PHE A 64 7.97 -2.07 4.62
N VAL A 65 9.16 -2.52 4.27
CA VAL A 65 9.45 -3.27 3.04
C VAL A 65 10.12 -4.57 3.44
N VAL A 66 9.57 -5.69 2.98
CA VAL A 66 10.20 -7.01 3.12
C VAL A 66 10.87 -7.37 1.81
N MET A 67 12.17 -7.63 1.85
CA MET A 67 12.94 -8.05 0.68
C MET A 67 12.72 -9.52 0.40
N CYS A 68 12.67 -9.88 -0.88
CA CYS A 68 12.37 -11.23 -1.34
C CYS A 68 13.32 -11.68 -2.45
N GLN A 69 13.67 -12.95 -2.44
CA GLN A 69 14.64 -13.54 -3.38
C GLN A 69 14.00 -13.93 -4.71
N ASP A 70 12.72 -14.33 -4.69
CA ASP A 70 11.96 -14.74 -5.86
C ASP A 70 10.45 -14.49 -5.68
N MET A 71 9.64 -14.86 -6.67
CA MET A 71 8.19 -14.66 -6.64
C MET A 71 7.44 -15.64 -5.72
N ASP A 72 8.01 -16.82 -5.43
CA ASP A 72 7.43 -17.77 -4.47
C ASP A 72 7.58 -17.21 -3.05
N ASP A 73 8.73 -16.60 -2.77
CA ASP A 73 9.03 -15.87 -1.54
C ASP A 73 8.07 -14.68 -1.36
N VAL A 74 7.86 -13.89 -2.42
CA VAL A 74 6.84 -12.82 -2.45
C VAL A 74 5.46 -13.37 -2.11
N ALA A 75 5.06 -14.51 -2.69
CA ALA A 75 3.76 -15.12 -2.44
C ALA A 75 3.59 -15.54 -0.97
N GLN A 76 4.63 -16.12 -0.35
CA GLN A 76 4.63 -16.47 1.06
C GLN A 76 4.49 -15.23 1.96
N VAL A 77 5.27 -14.18 1.70
CA VAL A 77 5.21 -12.92 2.45
C VAL A 77 3.82 -12.28 2.32
N LYS A 78 3.25 -12.22 1.11
CA LYS A 78 1.91 -11.68 0.89
C LYS A 78 0.81 -12.51 1.53
N ALA A 79 0.90 -13.84 1.50
CA ALA A 79 -0.04 -14.72 2.18
C ALA A 79 0.01 -14.50 3.70
N GLN A 80 1.21 -14.38 4.27
CA GLN A 80 1.41 -14.04 5.68
C GLN A 80 0.78 -12.67 5.99
N LEU A 81 1.09 -11.61 5.23
CA LEU A 81 0.54 -10.26 5.42
C LEU A 81 -0.99 -10.23 5.32
N LYS A 82 -1.58 -10.95 4.35
CA LYS A 82 -3.03 -11.12 4.21
C LYS A 82 -3.63 -11.78 5.46
N SER A 83 -2.98 -12.83 5.99
CA SER A 83 -3.43 -13.49 7.23
C SER A 83 -3.35 -12.57 8.47
N MET A 84 -2.47 -11.57 8.46
CA MET A 84 -2.39 -10.54 9.49
C MET A 84 -3.45 -9.44 9.30
N GLY A 85 -4.07 -9.33 8.12
CA GLY A 85 -5.04 -8.27 7.80
C GLY A 85 -4.43 -7.01 7.15
N PHE A 86 -3.25 -7.12 6.56
CA PHE A 86 -2.74 -6.07 5.66
C PHE A 86 -3.35 -6.24 4.27
N LYS A 87 -3.92 -5.14 3.73
CA LYS A 87 -4.48 -5.10 2.37
C LYS A 87 -3.66 -4.26 1.40
N ASN A 88 -3.02 -3.20 1.89
CA ASN A 88 -2.26 -2.25 1.07
C ASN A 88 -0.82 -2.74 0.89
N VAL A 89 -0.67 -3.79 0.08
CA VAL A 89 0.58 -4.48 -0.19
C VAL A 89 0.82 -4.60 -1.69
N HIS A 90 2.06 -4.36 -2.13
CA HIS A 90 2.41 -4.43 -3.55
C HIS A 90 3.90 -4.76 -3.76
N THR A 91 4.22 -5.38 -4.89
CA THR A 91 5.57 -5.85 -5.19
C THR A 91 6.26 -4.97 -6.22
N TYR A 92 7.53 -4.64 -5.98
CA TYR A 92 8.34 -3.87 -6.91
C TYR A 92 9.77 -4.40 -6.97
N HIS A 93 10.53 -3.96 -7.98
CA HIS A 93 11.97 -4.20 -8.04
C HIS A 93 12.69 -3.13 -7.22
N PRO A 94 13.32 -3.47 -6.09
CA PRO A 94 14.09 -2.50 -5.34
C PRO A 94 15.30 -2.04 -6.14
N LEU A 95 15.65 -0.77 -5.96
CA LEU A 95 16.80 -0.16 -6.59
C LEU A 95 17.87 0.13 -5.53
N ILE A 96 19.11 -0.20 -5.86
CA ILE A 96 20.30 0.13 -5.08
C ILE A 96 21.14 1.16 -5.84
N HIS A 97 21.79 2.05 -5.10
CA HIS A 97 22.74 2.99 -5.67
C HIS A 97 24.03 2.25 -6.05
N ALA A 98 24.40 2.30 -7.33
CA ALA A 98 25.61 1.66 -7.85
C ALA A 98 26.84 2.58 -7.83
N GLY A 99 26.79 3.68 -7.07
CA GLY A 99 27.73 4.79 -7.13
C GLY A 99 27.25 5.90 -8.08
N GLY A 100 27.42 7.16 -7.70
CA GLY A 100 26.92 8.32 -8.46
C GLY A 100 25.38 8.41 -8.47
N THR A 101 24.80 8.85 -9.59
CA THR A 101 23.34 8.98 -9.77
C THR A 101 22.68 7.72 -10.33
N GLU A 102 23.45 6.70 -10.69
CA GLU A 102 22.91 5.49 -11.30
C GLU A 102 22.33 4.55 -10.25
N SER A 103 21.10 4.11 -10.53
CA SER A 103 20.37 3.14 -9.71
C SER A 103 20.21 1.86 -10.52
N ARG A 104 20.53 0.71 -9.92
CA ARG A 104 20.35 -0.61 -10.53
C ARG A 104 19.47 -1.47 -9.66
N ARG A 105 18.90 -2.54 -10.22
CA ARG A 105 18.16 -3.52 -9.42
C ARG A 105 19.08 -4.18 -8.40
N ASP A 106 18.56 -4.44 -7.21
CA ASP A 106 19.27 -5.23 -6.20
C ASP A 106 19.44 -6.68 -6.71
N PRO A 107 20.69 -7.17 -6.92
CA PRO A 107 20.91 -8.53 -7.38
C PRO A 107 20.70 -9.58 -6.28
N GLU A 108 20.78 -9.20 -5.00
CA GLU A 108 20.62 -10.12 -3.87
C GLU A 108 19.15 -10.21 -3.43
N ASN A 109 18.38 -9.13 -3.65
CA ASN A 109 16.96 -9.05 -3.35
C ASN A 109 16.18 -8.48 -4.54
N PRO A 110 15.97 -9.26 -5.61
CA PRO A 110 15.38 -8.74 -6.85
C PRO A 110 13.92 -8.28 -6.72
N TYR A 111 13.26 -8.63 -5.61
CA TYR A 111 11.88 -8.25 -5.32
C TYR A 111 11.76 -7.66 -3.92
N ALA A 112 10.78 -6.77 -3.76
CA ALA A 112 10.45 -6.14 -2.50
C ALA A 112 8.93 -6.02 -2.36
N VAL A 113 8.40 -6.45 -1.22
CA VAL A 113 6.98 -6.28 -0.85
C VAL A 113 6.87 -5.05 0.03
N ASN A 114 6.28 -3.98 -0.50
CA ASN A 114 5.94 -2.80 0.27
C ASN A 114 4.66 -3.05 1.07
N VAL A 115 4.68 -2.69 2.35
CA VAL A 115 3.57 -2.83 3.28
C VAL A 115 3.23 -1.45 3.85
N SER A 116 2.09 -0.91 3.43
CA SER A 116 1.58 0.31 4.04
C SER A 116 0.61 0.00 5.18
N SER A 117 0.78 0.72 6.28
CA SER A 117 -0.11 0.70 7.42
C SER A 117 -1.32 1.63 7.24
N VAL A 118 -1.37 2.37 6.13
CA VAL A 118 -2.50 3.25 5.76
C VAL A 118 -3.57 2.42 5.04
N ASP A 119 -4.79 2.49 5.57
CA ASP A 119 -6.00 1.98 4.91
C ASP A 119 -6.45 2.93 3.80
N ASP A 120 -7.74 2.98 3.48
CA ASP A 120 -8.26 3.89 2.47
C ASP A 120 -8.14 5.35 2.93
N LEU A 121 -7.84 6.23 1.98
CA LEU A 121 -7.73 7.66 2.20
C LEU A 121 -8.85 8.37 1.42
N ILE A 122 -9.95 8.64 2.11
CA ILE A 122 -11.13 9.33 1.56
C ILE A 122 -11.21 10.71 2.21
N ILE A 123 -11.02 11.76 1.41
CA ILE A 123 -10.87 13.12 1.90
C ILE A 123 -12.01 14.02 1.38
N GLY A 124 -12.83 14.47 2.33
CA GLY A 124 -13.87 15.47 2.10
C GLY A 124 -15.22 14.91 1.64
N LYS A 125 -16.29 15.69 1.88
CA LYS A 125 -17.68 15.26 1.68
C LYS A 125 -18.01 14.86 0.23
N THR A 126 -17.38 15.49 -0.76
CA THR A 126 -17.59 15.15 -2.18
C THR A 126 -17.07 13.75 -2.49
N ALA A 127 -15.88 13.41 -1.99
CA ALA A 127 -15.29 12.08 -2.16
C ALA A 127 -16.14 11.00 -1.47
N GLU A 128 -16.61 11.27 -0.24
CA GLU A 128 -17.51 10.36 0.48
C GLU A 128 -18.79 10.07 -0.30
N LYS A 129 -19.43 11.09 -0.90
CA LYS A 129 -20.63 10.91 -1.73
C LYS A 129 -20.36 10.04 -2.96
N HIS A 130 -19.26 10.28 -3.67
CA HIS A 130 -18.91 9.45 -4.83
C HIS A 130 -18.58 8.01 -4.44
N MET A 131 -17.94 7.81 -3.29
CA MET A 131 -17.68 6.48 -2.74
C MET A 131 -18.97 5.72 -2.40
N GLN A 132 -20.03 6.40 -1.93
CA GLN A 132 -21.32 5.75 -1.71
C GLN A 132 -21.96 5.27 -3.01
N ILE A 133 -21.81 6.01 -4.11
CA ILE A 133 -22.30 5.61 -5.44
C ILE A 133 -21.57 4.33 -5.90
N LEU A 134 -20.25 4.28 -5.67
CA LEU A 134 -19.44 3.13 -6.06
C LEU A 134 -19.55 1.92 -5.16
N LYS A 135 -20.13 2.06 -3.96
CA LYS A 135 -20.15 1.00 -2.96
C LYS A 135 -20.69 -0.31 -3.54
N ASN A 136 -21.79 -0.26 -4.29
CA ASN A 136 -22.41 -1.44 -4.89
C ASN A 136 -21.56 -2.06 -6.01
N ALA A 137 -20.81 -1.24 -6.76
CA ALA A 137 -19.91 -1.72 -7.81
C ALA A 137 -18.63 -2.34 -7.25
N LEU A 138 -18.16 -1.85 -6.11
CA LEU A 138 -16.97 -2.36 -5.43
C LEU A 138 -17.26 -3.57 -4.55
N GLN A 139 -18.49 -3.74 -4.07
CA GLN A 139 -18.85 -4.84 -3.17
C GLN A 139 -18.49 -6.24 -3.69
N PRO A 140 -18.68 -6.59 -4.98
CA PRO A 140 -18.28 -7.89 -5.53
C PRO A 140 -16.76 -8.06 -5.65
N LEU A 141 -16.01 -6.96 -5.62
CA LEU A 141 -14.57 -6.91 -5.87
C LEU A 141 -13.79 -6.65 -4.57
N ILE A 142 -14.47 -6.54 -3.42
CA ILE A 142 -13.92 -5.96 -2.20
C ILE A 142 -12.71 -6.74 -1.66
N ASP A 143 -12.69 -8.05 -1.87
CA ASP A 143 -11.61 -8.93 -1.43
C ASP A 143 -10.30 -8.69 -2.20
N ASP A 144 -10.39 -8.09 -3.39
CA ASP A 144 -9.24 -7.75 -4.25
C ASP A 144 -8.83 -6.28 -4.12
N VAL A 145 -9.63 -5.45 -3.44
CA VAL A 145 -9.32 -4.03 -3.24
C VAL A 145 -8.20 -3.88 -2.23
N CYS A 146 -7.03 -3.45 -2.70
CA CYS A 146 -5.86 -3.21 -1.87
C CYS A 146 -5.92 -1.84 -1.17
N PHE A 147 -6.41 -0.81 -1.86
CA PHE A 147 -6.37 0.57 -1.38
C PHE A 147 -7.30 1.47 -2.21
N ILE A 148 -7.98 2.40 -1.54
CA ILE A 148 -8.77 3.45 -2.17
C ILE A 148 -8.22 4.81 -1.79
N TYR A 149 -7.98 5.66 -2.78
CA TYR A 149 -7.74 7.08 -2.61
C TYR A 149 -8.87 7.87 -3.25
N ALA A 150 -9.41 8.88 -2.55
CA ALA A 150 -10.49 9.71 -3.04
C ALA A 150 -10.35 11.16 -2.56
N TYR A 151 -10.30 12.11 -3.50
CA TYR A 151 -10.24 13.54 -3.21
C TYR A 151 -10.82 14.38 -4.35
N GLY A 152 -11.65 15.39 -4.03
CA GLY A 152 -12.07 16.41 -5.00
C GLY A 152 -12.81 15.90 -6.25
N GLY A 153 -13.40 14.71 -6.20
CA GLY A 153 -14.06 14.06 -7.35
C GLY A 153 -13.18 13.10 -8.16
N GLN A 154 -11.89 13.03 -7.83
CA GLN A 154 -10.96 12.02 -8.34
C GLN A 154 -10.92 10.84 -7.37
N ILE A 155 -11.03 9.63 -7.92
CA ILE A 155 -10.96 8.39 -7.15
C ILE A 155 -10.01 7.42 -7.86
N SER A 156 -9.15 6.80 -7.07
CA SER A 156 -8.18 5.80 -7.50
C SER A 156 -8.40 4.54 -6.66
N VAL A 157 -8.75 3.43 -7.31
CA VAL A 157 -8.94 2.13 -6.64
C VAL A 157 -7.84 1.19 -7.10
N ARG A 158 -7.07 0.66 -6.15
CA ARG A 158 -6.01 -0.31 -6.43
C ARG A 158 -6.51 -1.73 -6.18
N PHE A 159 -6.22 -2.61 -7.12
CA PHE A 159 -6.55 -4.03 -7.08
C PHE A 159 -5.30 -4.91 -7.09
N GLY A 160 -5.39 -6.05 -6.42
CA GLY A 160 -4.41 -7.13 -6.49
C GLY A 160 -4.52 -8.00 -7.74
N GLU A 161 -5.57 -7.82 -8.54
CA GLU A 161 -5.80 -8.56 -9.79
C GLU A 161 -6.22 -7.63 -10.94
N LEU A 162 -5.69 -7.89 -12.13
CA LEU A 162 -6.05 -7.14 -13.34
C LEU A 162 -7.53 -7.34 -13.72
N ALA A 163 -8.05 -8.55 -13.54
CA ALA A 163 -9.44 -8.87 -13.86
C ALA A 163 -10.42 -8.00 -13.06
N SER A 164 -10.15 -7.81 -11.76
CA SER A 164 -10.97 -6.97 -10.89
C SER A 164 -10.87 -5.49 -11.25
N ALA A 165 -9.68 -5.01 -11.63
CA ALA A 165 -9.51 -3.66 -12.19
C ALA A 165 -10.29 -3.47 -13.50
N GLN A 166 -10.25 -4.46 -14.40
CA GLN A 166 -11.00 -4.44 -15.65
C GLN A 166 -12.51 -4.48 -15.44
N ALA A 167 -12.98 -5.25 -14.44
CA ALA A 167 -14.39 -5.31 -14.09
C ALA A 167 -14.92 -3.94 -13.62
N LEU A 168 -14.17 -3.25 -12.74
CA LEU A 168 -14.55 -1.90 -12.33
C LEU A 168 -14.49 -0.90 -13.50
N ASP A 169 -13.42 -0.91 -14.30
CA ASP A 169 -13.28 -0.01 -15.45
C ASP A 169 -14.43 -0.19 -16.47
N LYS A 170 -14.82 -1.43 -16.75
CA LYS A 170 -15.96 -1.75 -17.60
C LYS A 170 -17.26 -1.17 -17.03
N PHE A 171 -17.52 -1.40 -15.75
CA PHE A 171 -18.70 -0.85 -15.08
C PHE A 171 -18.73 0.70 -15.16
N LEU A 172 -17.61 1.36 -14.87
CA LEU A 172 -17.50 2.82 -14.92
C LEU A 172 -17.77 3.35 -16.33
N LYS A 173 -17.22 2.71 -17.37
CA LYS A 173 -17.47 3.08 -18.77
C LYS A 173 -18.93 2.92 -19.17
N GLU A 174 -19.60 1.86 -18.73
CA GLU A 174 -21.04 1.68 -18.97
C GLU A 174 -21.87 2.77 -18.29
N VAL A 175 -21.53 3.13 -17.04
CA VAL A 175 -22.17 4.24 -16.32
C VAL A 175 -21.96 5.57 -17.02
N PHE A 176 -20.73 5.88 -17.43
CA PHE A 176 -20.42 7.15 -18.11
C PHE A 176 -21.07 7.25 -19.48
N SER A 177 -21.15 6.16 -20.24
CA SER A 177 -21.84 6.15 -21.53
C SER A 177 -23.32 6.49 -21.37
N ARG A 178 -24.02 5.88 -20.41
CA ARG A 178 -25.44 6.16 -20.15
C ARG A 178 -25.67 7.58 -19.63
N ALA A 179 -24.82 8.04 -18.73
CA ALA A 179 -24.92 9.39 -18.18
C ALA A 179 -24.68 10.48 -19.24
N ASP A 180 -23.80 10.24 -20.20
CA ASP A 180 -23.53 11.15 -21.31
C ASP A 180 -24.72 11.21 -22.29
N GLU A 181 -25.32 10.06 -22.61
CA GLU A 181 -26.57 9.96 -23.39
C GLU A 181 -27.72 10.75 -22.73
N GLU A 182 -27.82 10.68 -21.40
CA GLU A 182 -28.82 11.40 -20.60
C GLU A 182 -28.44 12.87 -20.30
N LYS A 183 -27.24 13.32 -20.71
CA LYS A 183 -26.67 14.64 -20.40
C LYS A 183 -26.62 14.95 -18.89
N ALA A 184 -26.45 13.93 -18.05
CA ALA A 184 -26.48 14.06 -16.60
C ALA A 184 -25.12 14.47 -16.01
N PHE A 185 -24.03 13.83 -16.48
CA PHE A 185 -22.64 14.13 -16.11
C PHE A 185 -21.68 13.41 -17.07
N SER A 186 -20.40 13.76 -17.03
CA SER A 186 -19.36 13.06 -17.80
C SER A 186 -18.25 12.51 -16.91
N GLY A 187 -17.55 11.48 -17.40
CA GLY A 187 -16.46 10.88 -16.66
C GLY A 187 -15.51 10.12 -17.55
N SER A 188 -14.35 9.81 -17.00
CA SER A 188 -13.32 9.00 -17.67
C SER A 188 -12.70 8.06 -16.66
N SER A 189 -12.40 6.83 -17.07
CA SER A 189 -11.63 5.86 -16.30
C SER A 189 -10.43 5.36 -17.10
N LEU A 190 -9.35 5.03 -16.39
CA LEU A 190 -8.12 4.46 -16.95
C LEU A 190 -7.54 3.43 -16.00
N ILE A 191 -7.16 2.27 -16.53
CA ILE A 191 -6.37 1.26 -15.82
C ILE A 191 -4.89 1.54 -16.04
N ARG A 192 -4.11 1.57 -14.95
CA ARG A 192 -2.65 1.69 -15.00
C ARG A 192 -1.99 0.61 -14.14
N PRO A 193 -0.86 0.03 -14.58
CA PRO A 193 -0.05 -0.77 -13.69
C PRO A 193 0.47 0.14 -12.56
N HIS A 194 0.30 -0.28 -11.32
CA HIS A 194 0.83 0.44 -10.16
C HIS A 194 2.16 -0.15 -9.69
N SER A 195 2.26 -1.48 -9.74
CA SER A 195 3.43 -2.25 -9.36
C SER A 195 3.51 -3.51 -10.21
N LEU A 196 4.40 -4.45 -9.89
CA LEU A 196 4.51 -5.72 -10.63
C LEU A 196 3.22 -6.55 -10.58
N ASP A 197 2.42 -6.38 -9.53
CA ASP A 197 1.26 -7.24 -9.26
C ASP A 197 0.05 -6.49 -8.68
N THR A 198 -0.03 -5.19 -8.97
CA THR A 198 -1.22 -4.40 -8.63
C THR A 198 -1.56 -3.41 -9.72
N TRP A 199 -2.85 -3.16 -9.91
CA TRP A 199 -3.40 -2.28 -10.94
C TRP A 199 -4.27 -1.20 -10.30
N THR A 200 -4.16 0.02 -10.78
CA THR A 200 -5.00 1.13 -10.33
C THR A 200 -6.01 1.47 -11.41
N VAL A 201 -7.27 1.57 -11.02
CA VAL A 201 -8.33 2.21 -11.79
C VAL A 201 -8.47 3.63 -11.29
N ASP A 202 -8.03 4.59 -12.11
CA ASP A 202 -8.26 6.00 -11.84
C ASP A 202 -9.48 6.45 -12.60
N TYR A 203 -10.37 7.18 -11.92
CA TYR A 203 -11.45 7.86 -12.60
C TYR A 203 -11.71 9.24 -12.02
N GLN A 204 -12.25 10.09 -12.88
CA GLN A 204 -12.62 11.46 -12.55
C GLN A 204 -14.06 11.68 -12.99
N LEU A 205 -14.89 12.09 -12.04
CA LEU A 205 -16.22 12.61 -12.32
C LEU A 205 -16.10 14.11 -12.64
N LYS A 206 -16.69 14.51 -13.76
CA LYS A 206 -16.87 15.91 -14.12
C LYS A 206 -18.36 16.22 -14.01
N PRO A 207 -18.74 17.30 -13.30
CA PRO A 207 -20.13 17.75 -13.29
C PRO A 207 -20.62 18.09 -14.71
#